data_AF-A0A7C8YSK9-F1
#
_entry.id   AF-A0A7C8YSK9-F1
#
_cell.length_a   1.000
_cell.length_b   1.000
_cell.length_c   1.000
_cell.angle_alpha   90.00
_cell.angle_beta   90.00
_cell.angle_gamma   90.00
#
_symmetry.space_group_name_H-M   'P 1'
#
loop_
_entity.id
_entity.type
_entity.pdbx_description
1 polymer ?
#
loop_
_entity_poly.entity_id
_entity_poly.type
_entity_poly.pdbx_seq_one_letter_code
_entity_poly.pdbx_strand_id
1 'polypeptide(L)'
;GTKDILETGKGLNDHDNYHEFCRLLGRFKVNYQLSELVSIEGYGSWIKLVSEFTLKSLQSWKWASSSIYYLLGLWSRMVTSLPYVKGDIPAPVRLDEFVPKILEGFISSRFDSLQAGPLDDLSEDPLDKIEMMQEQLDFFPYLCRFQYGNCSTYIMNVLDPLVQAYMEGAKLQDHVFTSNLAILEIKLAWMVHIVGAILKVKQYSGGESNETIDAELSARVFQLINVMDTGSYAQRYGELSKQRLELAVLSFFESFRKSYIGDQAMHASKQMYVRLSEL
;
A
#
# COMPACT_ATOMS: atom_id res chain seq x y z
N GLY A 1 15.24 -24.53 10.82
CA GLY A 1 15.32 -23.25 11.57
C GLY A 1 14.05 -22.43 11.40
N THR A 2 14.11 -21.30 10.70
CA THR A 2 12.90 -20.50 10.39
C THR A 2 12.00 -21.15 9.35
N LYS A 3 12.57 -21.87 8.37
CA LYS A 3 11.83 -22.72 7.44
C LYS A 3 10.93 -23.72 8.17
N ASP A 4 11.48 -24.49 9.10
CA ASP A 4 10.73 -25.49 9.87
C ASP A 4 9.60 -24.84 10.71
N ILE A 5 9.84 -23.64 11.26
CA ILE A 5 8.79 -22.89 11.99
C ILE A 5 7.66 -22.47 11.03
N LEU A 6 7.99 -22.01 9.81
CA LEU A 6 7.00 -21.67 8.79
C LEU A 6 6.20 -22.90 8.32
N GLU A 7 6.85 -24.06 8.15
CA GLU A 7 6.21 -25.30 7.71
C GLU A 7 5.32 -25.91 8.80
N THR A 8 5.77 -25.88 10.06
CA THR A 8 5.08 -26.53 11.18
C THR A 8 4.11 -25.60 11.91
N GLY A 9 4.25 -24.28 11.76
CA GLY A 9 3.51 -23.29 12.55
C GLY A 9 3.84 -23.32 14.05
N LYS A 10 4.91 -24.01 14.46
CA LYS A 10 5.20 -24.27 15.87
C LYS A 10 5.46 -22.97 16.63
N GLY A 11 4.66 -22.71 17.66
CA GLY A 11 4.76 -21.53 18.53
C GLY A 11 4.08 -20.27 17.99
N LEU A 12 3.61 -20.27 16.74
CA LEU A 12 2.97 -19.09 16.11
C LEU A 12 1.52 -18.86 16.55
N ASN A 13 0.95 -19.75 17.38
CA ASN A 13 -0.37 -19.56 17.99
C ASN A 13 -0.32 -18.58 19.17
N ASP A 14 0.87 -18.31 19.71
CA ASP A 14 1.09 -17.33 20.76
C ASP A 14 1.48 -15.97 20.14
N HIS A 15 0.84 -14.90 20.60
CA HIS A 15 0.98 -13.57 19.99
C HIS A 15 2.41 -13.03 20.10
N ASP A 16 3.06 -13.21 21.24
CA ASP A 16 4.40 -12.67 21.48
C ASP A 16 5.44 -13.44 20.66
N ASN A 17 5.33 -14.77 20.60
CA ASN A 17 6.15 -15.59 19.73
C ASN A 17 5.94 -15.24 18.25
N TYR A 18 4.70 -14.97 17.83
CA TYR A 18 4.39 -14.53 16.48
C TYR A 18 5.07 -13.20 16.15
N HIS A 19 4.95 -12.23 17.06
CA HIS A 19 5.52 -10.90 16.89
C HIS A 19 7.05 -10.95 16.81
N GLU A 20 7.71 -11.67 17.72
CA GLU A 20 9.16 -11.86 17.70
C GLU A 20 9.62 -12.64 16.46
N PHE A 21 8.82 -13.59 15.96
CA PHE A 21 9.12 -14.27 14.71
C PHE A 21 9.04 -13.32 13.49
N CYS A 22 8.02 -12.46 13.41
CA CYS A 22 7.94 -11.41 12.38
C CYS A 22 9.12 -10.44 12.46
N ARG A 23 9.52 -10.04 13.67
CA ARG A 23 10.68 -9.19 13.91
C ARG A 23 11.99 -9.87 13.51
N LEU A 24 12.13 -11.15 13.79
CA LEU A 24 13.25 -11.98 13.34
C LEU A 24 13.31 -11.99 11.81
N LEU A 25 12.18 -12.29 11.13
CA LEU A 25 12.07 -12.24 9.67
C LEU A 25 12.47 -10.87 9.10
N GLY A 26 11.96 -9.78 9.69
CA GLY A 26 12.28 -8.40 9.29
C GLY A 26 13.77 -8.05 9.38
N ARG A 27 14.53 -8.76 10.23
CA ARG A 27 15.98 -8.58 10.43
C ARG A 27 16.86 -9.43 9.52
N PHE A 28 16.32 -10.41 8.78
CA PHE A 28 17.15 -11.28 7.92
C PHE A 28 17.98 -10.50 6.92
N LYS A 29 17.40 -9.53 6.20
CA LYS A 29 18.17 -8.71 5.26
C LYS A 29 19.21 -7.83 5.95
N VAL A 30 18.91 -7.31 7.14
CA VAL A 30 19.86 -6.46 7.89
C VAL A 30 21.12 -7.25 8.23
N ASN A 31 20.99 -8.56 8.41
CA ASN A 31 22.08 -9.43 8.83
C ASN A 31 22.78 -10.18 7.68
N TYR A 32 22.16 -10.29 6.50
CA TYR A 32 22.68 -11.07 5.37
C TYR A 32 22.50 -10.35 4.03
N GLN A 33 23.51 -10.41 3.16
CA GLN A 33 23.39 -9.87 1.82
C GLN A 33 22.40 -10.71 1.00
N LEU A 34 21.63 -10.08 0.10
CA LEU A 34 20.66 -10.81 -0.72
C LEU A 34 21.34 -11.89 -1.58
N SER A 35 22.55 -11.62 -2.07
CA SER A 35 23.39 -12.60 -2.79
C SER A 35 23.72 -13.84 -1.96
N GLU A 36 23.96 -13.67 -0.66
CA GLU A 36 24.23 -14.76 0.28
C GLU A 36 22.95 -15.55 0.58
N LEU A 37 21.80 -14.89 0.68
CA LEU A 37 20.52 -15.56 0.94
C LEU A 37 20.09 -16.44 -0.24
N VAL A 38 20.25 -15.93 -1.46
CA VAL A 38 19.82 -16.62 -2.69
C VAL A 38 20.73 -17.81 -3.00
N SER A 39 21.98 -17.81 -2.55
CA SER A 39 22.92 -18.93 -2.75
C SER A 39 22.70 -20.09 -1.78
N ILE A 40 21.87 -19.93 -0.74
CA ILE A 40 21.55 -20.99 0.23
C ILE A 40 20.62 -22.02 -0.40
N GLU A 41 20.97 -23.30 -0.24
CA GLU A 41 20.11 -24.42 -0.63
C GLU A 41 18.76 -24.34 0.12
N GLY A 42 17.66 -24.33 -0.65
CA GLY A 42 16.32 -24.23 -0.10
C GLY A 42 15.74 -22.80 -0.04
N TYR A 43 16.46 -21.77 -0.49
CA TYR A 43 15.94 -20.39 -0.59
C TYR A 43 14.57 -20.33 -1.28
N GLY A 44 14.43 -20.99 -2.44
CA GLY A 44 13.17 -20.98 -3.21
C GLY A 44 11.97 -21.54 -2.44
N SER A 45 12.18 -22.54 -1.58
CA SER A 45 11.13 -23.06 -0.69
C SER A 45 10.85 -22.12 0.47
N TRP A 46 11.89 -21.51 1.04
CA TRP A 46 11.78 -20.58 2.16
C TRP A 46 11.04 -19.30 1.76
N ILE A 47 11.40 -18.68 0.64
CA ILE A 47 10.77 -17.42 0.20
C ILE A 47 9.28 -17.59 -0.12
N LYS A 48 8.90 -18.77 -0.64
CA LYS A 48 7.49 -19.14 -0.84
C LYS A 48 6.74 -19.25 0.49
N LEU A 49 7.33 -19.91 1.49
CA LEU A 49 6.72 -20.01 2.82
C LEU A 49 6.60 -18.63 3.50
N VAL A 50 7.59 -17.76 3.32
CA VAL A 50 7.54 -16.38 3.83
C VAL A 50 6.44 -15.57 3.14
N SER A 51 6.21 -15.75 1.83
CA SER A 51 5.14 -15.06 1.12
C SER A 51 3.75 -15.54 1.57
N GLU A 52 3.55 -16.85 1.68
CA GLU A 52 2.32 -17.44 2.22
C GLU A 52 2.04 -16.96 3.66
N PHE A 53 3.07 -16.95 4.51
CA PHE A 53 2.97 -16.42 5.86
C PHE A 53 2.65 -14.93 5.89
N THR A 54 3.24 -14.13 5.00
CA THR A 54 2.96 -12.70 4.89
C THR A 54 1.50 -12.46 4.49
N LEU A 55 0.99 -13.17 3.48
CA LEU A 55 -0.39 -13.05 3.03
C LEU A 55 -1.39 -13.44 4.14
N LYS A 56 -1.12 -14.53 4.86
CA LYS A 56 -1.93 -14.94 6.01
C LYS A 56 -1.90 -13.91 7.15
N SER A 57 -0.74 -13.29 7.39
CA SER A 57 -0.59 -12.22 8.38
C SER A 57 -1.44 -11.00 8.02
N LEU A 58 -1.46 -10.61 6.74
CA LEU A 58 -2.25 -9.49 6.25
C LEU A 58 -3.76 -9.74 6.46
N GLN A 59 -4.23 -10.94 6.13
CA GLN A 59 -5.64 -11.33 6.37
C GLN A 59 -6.01 -11.34 7.85
N SER A 60 -5.05 -11.67 8.73
CA SER A 60 -5.24 -11.71 10.19
C SER A 60 -4.94 -10.36 10.85
N TRP A 61 -5.48 -9.27 10.29
CA TRP A 61 -5.10 -7.90 10.63
C TRP A 61 -5.22 -7.57 12.13
N LYS A 62 -6.26 -8.07 12.82
CA LYS A 62 -6.44 -7.84 14.27
C LYS A 62 -5.31 -8.44 15.10
N TRP A 63 -4.83 -9.61 14.70
CA TRP A 63 -3.78 -10.37 15.41
C TRP A 63 -2.37 -9.89 15.05
N ALA A 64 -2.15 -9.51 13.80
CA ALA A 64 -0.82 -9.23 13.26
C ALA A 64 -0.54 -7.73 13.03
N SER A 65 -1.45 -6.82 13.41
CA SER A 65 -1.38 -5.39 13.04
C SER A 65 0.00 -4.77 13.25
N SER A 66 0.61 -4.92 14.44
CA SER A 66 1.94 -4.40 14.78
C SER A 66 3.08 -5.17 14.09
N SER A 67 2.85 -6.44 13.77
CA SER A 67 3.82 -7.35 13.17
C SER A 67 3.95 -7.20 11.65
N ILE A 68 2.90 -6.71 10.97
CA ILE A 68 2.86 -6.50 9.50
C ILE A 68 3.99 -5.57 9.07
N TYR A 69 4.33 -4.56 9.88
CA TYR A 69 5.43 -3.63 9.62
C TYR A 69 6.75 -4.36 9.33
N TYR A 70 7.10 -5.38 10.12
CA TYR A 70 8.35 -6.11 9.93
C TYR A 70 8.37 -6.95 8.65
N LEU A 71 7.21 -7.51 8.28
CA LEU A 71 7.07 -8.31 7.07
C LEU A 71 7.16 -7.44 5.82
N LEU A 72 6.41 -6.33 5.76
CA LEU A 72 6.51 -5.36 4.66
C LEU A 72 7.95 -4.79 4.56
N GLY A 73 8.57 -4.52 5.70
CA GLY A 73 9.96 -4.08 5.76
C GLY A 73 10.96 -5.11 5.24
N LEU A 74 10.72 -6.41 5.43
CA LEU A 74 11.52 -7.47 4.80
C LEU A 74 11.44 -7.37 3.27
N TRP A 75 10.22 -7.38 2.72
CA TRP A 75 10.01 -7.35 1.26
C TRP A 75 10.58 -6.07 0.62
N SER A 76 10.33 -4.91 1.22
CA SER A 76 10.90 -3.63 0.78
C SER A 76 12.43 -3.66 0.76
N ARG A 77 13.03 -4.22 1.82
CA ARG A 77 14.49 -4.37 1.90
C ARG A 77 15.05 -5.35 0.87
N MET A 78 14.32 -6.41 0.52
CA MET A 78 14.73 -7.38 -0.51
C MET A 78 14.73 -6.74 -1.90
N VAL A 79 13.64 -6.06 -2.29
CA VAL A 79 13.56 -5.41 -3.61
C VAL A 79 14.56 -4.27 -3.77
N THR A 80 14.79 -3.48 -2.72
CA THR A 80 15.78 -2.39 -2.75
C THR A 80 17.22 -2.87 -2.78
N SER A 81 17.50 -4.11 -2.35
CA SER A 81 18.85 -4.69 -2.47
C SER A 81 19.17 -5.29 -3.83
N LEU A 82 18.16 -5.59 -4.66
CA LEU A 82 18.38 -6.24 -5.96
C LEU A 82 19.38 -5.52 -6.87
N PRO A 83 19.33 -4.18 -7.04
CA PRO A 83 20.28 -3.48 -7.92
C PRO A 83 21.75 -3.60 -7.48
N TYR A 84 22.00 -4.00 -6.23
CA TYR A 84 23.34 -4.11 -5.66
C TYR A 84 23.90 -5.54 -5.71
N VAL A 85 23.12 -6.52 -6.18
CA VAL A 85 23.57 -7.90 -6.37
C VAL A 85 24.44 -7.95 -7.62
N LYS A 86 25.77 -8.08 -7.43
CA LYS A 86 26.73 -8.24 -8.54
C LYS A 86 26.72 -9.69 -9.06
N GLY A 87 26.50 -9.87 -10.36
CA GLY A 87 26.46 -11.18 -11.05
C GLY A 87 25.14 -11.39 -11.79
N ASP A 88 25.06 -12.41 -12.65
CA ASP A 88 23.79 -12.82 -13.27
C ASP A 88 22.79 -13.11 -12.14
N ILE A 89 21.71 -12.31 -12.08
CA ILE A 89 20.65 -12.48 -11.09
C ILE A 89 20.12 -13.91 -11.26
N PRO A 90 20.32 -14.79 -10.28
CA PRO A 90 19.85 -16.15 -10.45
C PRO A 90 18.32 -16.13 -10.57
N ALA A 91 17.78 -16.87 -11.53
CA ALA A 91 16.36 -17.21 -11.64
C ALA A 91 15.62 -17.52 -10.30
N PRO A 92 16.25 -18.01 -9.20
CA PRO A 92 15.55 -18.26 -7.93
C PRO A 92 15.07 -17.07 -7.10
N VAL A 93 15.34 -15.80 -7.41
CA VAL A 93 14.93 -14.69 -6.50
C VAL A 93 13.39 -14.61 -6.35
N ARG A 94 12.63 -14.85 -7.43
CA ARG A 94 11.15 -14.95 -7.49
C ARG A 94 10.38 -13.80 -6.80
N LEU A 95 11.02 -12.67 -6.52
CA LEU A 95 10.37 -11.52 -5.88
C LEU A 95 9.32 -10.90 -6.81
N ASP A 96 9.52 -11.03 -8.12
CA ASP A 96 8.61 -10.64 -9.19
C ASP A 96 7.25 -11.34 -9.11
N GLU A 97 7.21 -12.56 -8.56
CA GLU A 97 5.96 -13.29 -8.33
C GLU A 97 5.24 -12.88 -7.05
N PHE A 98 5.99 -12.63 -5.97
CA PHE A 98 5.42 -12.46 -4.63
C PHE A 98 5.13 -11.01 -4.26
N VAL A 99 5.95 -10.05 -4.68
CA VAL A 99 5.80 -8.65 -4.30
C VAL A 99 4.47 -8.05 -4.78
N PRO A 100 4.04 -8.24 -6.04
CA PRO A 100 2.72 -7.78 -6.47
C PRO A 100 1.59 -8.39 -5.63
N LYS A 101 1.63 -9.71 -5.40
CA LYS A 101 0.62 -10.41 -4.58
C LYS A 101 0.54 -9.88 -3.15
N ILE A 102 1.67 -9.49 -2.55
CA ILE A 102 1.70 -8.91 -1.20
C ILE A 102 1.09 -7.51 -1.19
N LEU A 103 1.35 -6.69 -2.21
CA LEU A 103 0.73 -5.38 -2.37
C LEU A 103 -0.80 -5.51 -2.56
N GLU A 104 -1.22 -6.42 -3.45
CA GLU A 104 -2.64 -6.75 -3.68
C GLU A 104 -3.31 -7.28 -2.41
N GLY A 105 -2.65 -8.20 -1.70
CA GLY A 105 -3.11 -8.78 -0.45
C GLY A 105 -3.23 -7.76 0.67
N PHE A 106 -2.33 -6.78 0.74
CA PHE A 106 -2.44 -5.68 1.70
C PHE A 106 -3.70 -4.85 1.42
N ILE A 107 -3.89 -4.41 0.17
CA ILE A 107 -5.06 -3.61 -0.22
C ILE A 107 -6.36 -4.37 0.10
N SER A 108 -6.42 -5.62 -0.33
CA SER A 108 -7.58 -6.49 -0.09
C SER A 108 -7.86 -6.67 1.41
N SER A 109 -6.82 -6.90 2.22
CA SER A 109 -6.98 -7.07 3.67
C SER A 109 -7.56 -5.83 4.37
N ARG A 110 -7.24 -4.62 3.89
CA ARG A 110 -7.83 -3.38 4.43
C ARG A 110 -9.30 -3.30 4.09
N PHE A 111 -9.71 -3.73 2.90
CA PHE A 111 -11.12 -3.71 2.53
C PHE A 111 -11.92 -4.79 3.26
N ASP A 112 -11.36 -5.98 3.39
CA ASP A 112 -11.97 -7.09 4.13
C ASP A 112 -12.15 -6.75 5.62
N SER A 113 -11.21 -5.98 6.20
CA SER A 113 -11.32 -5.53 7.59
C SER A 113 -12.57 -4.70 7.88
N LEU A 114 -13.09 -4.00 6.86
CA LEU A 114 -14.30 -3.18 6.96
C LEU A 114 -15.59 -4.01 6.96
N GLN A 115 -15.54 -5.24 6.46
CA GLN A 115 -16.69 -6.16 6.42
C GLN A 115 -16.75 -7.11 7.61
N ALA A 116 -15.65 -7.22 8.38
CA ALA A 116 -15.47 -8.22 9.44
C ALA A 116 -15.91 -7.76 10.85
N GLY A 117 -16.47 -6.56 11.01
CA GLY A 117 -16.95 -6.03 12.29
C GLY A 117 -18.27 -5.26 12.15
N PRO A 118 -19.07 -5.15 13.24
CA PRO A 118 -20.24 -4.28 13.23
C PRO A 118 -19.81 -2.83 12.97
N LEU A 119 -20.52 -2.12 12.07
CA LEU A 119 -20.25 -0.72 11.71
C LEU A 119 -20.24 0.26 12.91
N ASP A 120 -20.69 -0.16 14.09
CA ASP A 120 -20.69 0.65 15.32
C ASP A 120 -19.35 0.61 16.10
N ASP A 121 -18.42 -0.30 15.77
CA ASP A 121 -17.08 -0.37 16.39
C ASP A 121 -16.01 0.34 15.54
N LEU A 122 -16.38 1.49 14.96
CA LEU A 122 -15.48 2.35 14.18
C LEU A 122 -14.46 3.12 15.04
N SER A 123 -14.44 2.92 16.36
CA SER A 123 -13.49 3.60 17.27
C SER A 123 -12.06 3.05 17.17
N GLU A 124 -11.88 1.89 16.54
CA GLU A 124 -10.58 1.24 16.33
C GLU A 124 -10.26 1.12 14.82
N ASP A 125 -10.70 2.08 13.99
CA ASP A 125 -10.36 2.11 12.57
C ASP A 125 -8.84 2.30 12.40
N PRO A 126 -8.13 1.44 11.64
CA PRO A 126 -6.69 1.61 11.45
C PRO A 126 -6.30 2.91 10.73
N LEU A 127 -7.24 3.61 10.06
CA LEU A 127 -7.03 4.96 9.51
C LEU A 127 -6.85 6.02 10.62
N ASP A 128 -7.40 5.80 11.82
CA ASP A 128 -7.24 6.73 12.95
C ASP A 128 -5.85 6.57 13.60
N LYS A 129 -5.19 5.43 13.38
CA LYS A 129 -3.81 5.15 13.84
C LYS A 129 -2.81 5.65 12.79
N ILE A 130 -2.84 6.96 12.53
CA ILE A 130 -2.13 7.61 11.42
C ILE A 130 -0.64 7.25 11.39
N GLU A 131 0.07 7.31 12.52
CA GLU A 131 1.51 6.98 12.59
C GLU A 131 1.79 5.55 12.15
N MET A 132 1.07 4.59 12.71
CA MET A 132 1.21 3.17 12.39
C MET A 132 0.85 2.87 10.93
N MET A 133 -0.21 3.50 10.41
CA MET A 133 -0.58 3.40 9.01
C MET A 133 0.54 3.93 8.11
N GLN A 134 1.06 5.14 8.39
CA GLN A 134 2.12 5.77 7.62
C GLN A 134 3.41 4.94 7.64
N GLU A 135 3.81 4.39 8.79
CA GLU A 135 4.97 3.51 8.92
C GLU A 135 4.86 2.26 8.03
N GLN A 136 3.67 1.68 7.90
CA GLN A 136 3.45 0.54 7.01
C GLN A 136 3.48 0.97 5.53
N LEU A 137 2.91 2.14 5.22
CA LEU A 137 2.89 2.69 3.87
C LEU A 137 4.26 3.21 3.41
N ASP A 138 5.20 3.50 4.30
CA ASP A 138 6.57 3.89 3.92
C ASP A 138 7.31 2.81 3.12
N PHE A 139 6.85 1.55 3.16
CA PHE A 139 7.38 0.46 2.34
C PHE A 139 6.80 0.39 0.93
N PHE A 140 5.58 0.89 0.73
CA PHE A 140 4.84 0.80 -0.53
C PHE A 140 5.54 1.41 -1.75
N PRO A 141 6.24 2.56 -1.64
CA PRO A 141 6.97 3.12 -2.77
C PRO A 141 7.96 2.15 -3.39
N TYR A 142 8.60 1.33 -2.57
CA TYR A 142 9.61 0.36 -3.02
C TYR A 142 8.98 -0.91 -3.57
N LEU A 143 7.91 -1.41 -2.93
CA LEU A 143 7.18 -2.59 -3.37
C LEU A 143 6.48 -2.33 -4.72
N CYS A 144 5.81 -1.19 -4.83
CA CYS A 144 5.10 -0.79 -6.04
C CYS A 144 6.09 -0.56 -7.20
N ARG A 145 7.15 0.23 -6.99
CA ARG A 145 8.11 0.56 -8.06
C ARG A 145 8.94 -0.62 -8.56
N PHE A 146 9.06 -1.69 -7.76
CA PHE A 146 9.71 -2.90 -8.21
C PHE A 146 9.04 -3.52 -9.45
N GLN A 147 7.71 -3.41 -9.56
CA GLN A 147 6.96 -3.75 -10.77
C GLN A 147 5.93 -2.67 -11.08
N TYR A 148 6.40 -1.45 -11.40
CA TYR A 148 5.52 -0.29 -11.35
C TYR A 148 4.30 -0.41 -12.26
N GLY A 149 4.47 -0.90 -13.50
CA GLY A 149 3.35 -1.07 -14.44
C GLY A 149 2.26 -2.03 -13.96
N ASN A 150 2.64 -3.20 -13.44
CA ASN A 150 1.68 -4.19 -12.95
C ASN A 150 0.97 -3.69 -11.67
N CYS A 151 1.74 -3.21 -10.71
CA CYS A 151 1.21 -2.73 -9.43
C CYS A 151 0.33 -1.49 -9.60
N SER A 152 0.72 -0.54 -10.44
CA SER A 152 -0.09 0.66 -10.70
C SER A 152 -1.38 0.31 -11.45
N THR A 153 -1.31 -0.58 -12.43
CA THR A 153 -2.50 -1.07 -13.15
C THR A 153 -3.49 -1.72 -12.20
N TYR A 154 -3.02 -2.54 -11.26
CA TYR A 154 -3.88 -3.09 -10.20
C TYR A 154 -4.51 -1.98 -9.35
N ILE A 155 -3.71 -1.02 -8.86
CA ILE A 155 -4.21 0.11 -8.05
C ILE A 155 -5.27 0.91 -8.81
N MET A 156 -5.07 1.17 -10.10
CA MET A 156 -6.03 1.86 -10.96
C MET A 156 -7.32 1.05 -11.12
N ASN A 157 -7.22 -0.25 -11.39
CA ASN A 157 -8.38 -1.15 -11.51
C ASN A 157 -9.19 -1.26 -10.21
N VAL A 158 -8.56 -1.04 -9.05
CA VAL A 158 -9.25 -0.96 -7.76
C VAL A 158 -9.86 0.42 -7.54
N LEU A 159 -9.13 1.50 -7.87
CA LEU A 159 -9.55 2.87 -7.59
C LEU A 159 -10.69 3.35 -8.51
N ASP A 160 -10.62 3.03 -9.80
CA ASP A 160 -11.59 3.46 -10.82
C ASP A 160 -13.06 3.09 -10.47
N PRO A 161 -13.39 1.83 -10.13
CA PRO A 161 -14.75 1.49 -9.74
C PRO A 161 -15.18 2.14 -8.41
N LEU A 162 -14.24 2.41 -7.48
CA LEU A 162 -14.56 3.08 -6.22
C LEU A 162 -14.92 4.56 -6.46
N VAL A 163 -14.16 5.26 -7.30
CA VAL A 163 -14.43 6.66 -7.66
C VAL A 163 -15.76 6.74 -8.42
N GLN A 164 -16.01 5.82 -9.35
CA GLN A 164 -17.27 5.77 -10.10
C GLN A 164 -18.48 5.55 -9.18
N ALA A 165 -18.40 4.57 -8.27
CA ALA A 165 -19.46 4.30 -7.30
C ALA A 165 -19.70 5.51 -6.37
N TYR A 166 -18.64 6.25 -6.01
CA TYR A 166 -18.76 7.42 -5.14
C TYR A 166 -19.42 8.58 -5.86
N MET A 167 -19.07 8.79 -7.12
CA MET A 167 -19.70 9.79 -7.98
C MET A 167 -21.20 9.50 -8.22
N GLU A 168 -21.59 8.23 -8.35
CA GLU A 168 -23.00 7.83 -8.47
C GLU A 168 -23.74 8.00 -7.15
N GLY A 169 -23.15 7.57 -6.04
CA GLY A 169 -23.71 7.73 -4.69
C GLY A 169 -23.90 9.19 -4.28
N ALA A 170 -22.95 10.08 -4.64
CA ALA A 170 -23.05 11.51 -4.34
C ALA A 170 -24.24 12.20 -5.04
N LYS A 171 -24.74 11.66 -6.16
CA LYS A 171 -25.90 12.19 -6.90
C LYS A 171 -27.23 11.73 -6.33
N LEU A 172 -27.26 10.59 -5.65
CA LEU A 172 -28.46 9.94 -5.14
C LEU A 172 -28.57 10.19 -3.63
N GLN A 173 -29.24 11.28 -3.22
CA GLN A 173 -29.43 11.66 -1.82
C GLN A 173 -30.46 10.77 -1.10
N ASP A 174 -30.18 9.48 -0.91
CA ASP A 174 -31.09 8.53 -0.24
C ASP A 174 -30.44 7.87 1.01
N HIS A 175 -31.23 7.67 2.07
CA HIS A 175 -30.75 7.33 3.41
C HIS A 175 -30.14 5.91 3.53
N VAL A 176 -30.52 4.96 2.67
CA VAL A 176 -29.90 3.62 2.64
C VAL A 176 -28.51 3.68 1.97
N PHE A 177 -28.25 4.70 1.15
CA PHE A 177 -26.96 4.90 0.50
C PHE A 177 -25.91 5.45 1.47
N THR A 178 -26.28 6.07 2.59
CA THR A 178 -25.32 6.72 3.50
C THR A 178 -24.36 5.73 4.17
N SER A 179 -24.85 4.54 4.58
CA SER A 179 -23.99 3.50 5.19
C SER A 179 -23.05 2.85 4.17
N ASN A 180 -23.53 2.64 2.93
CA ASN A 180 -22.69 2.16 1.83
C ASN A 180 -21.67 3.22 1.38
N LEU A 181 -22.03 4.51 1.48
CA LEU A 181 -21.16 5.63 1.18
C LEU A 181 -20.02 5.76 2.22
N ALA A 182 -20.29 5.56 3.51
CA ALA A 182 -19.26 5.60 4.54
C ALA A 182 -18.18 4.52 4.32
N ILE A 183 -18.58 3.29 3.97
CA ILE A 183 -17.63 2.21 3.62
C ILE A 183 -16.82 2.60 2.38
N LEU A 184 -17.47 3.21 1.40
CA LEU A 184 -16.82 3.63 0.16
C LEU A 184 -15.79 4.74 0.41
N GLU A 185 -16.12 5.72 1.26
CA GLU A 185 -15.22 6.80 1.68
C GLU A 185 -13.99 6.25 2.43
N ILE A 186 -14.18 5.26 3.31
CA ILE A 186 -13.07 4.60 4.00
C ILE A 186 -12.17 3.85 3.02
N LYS A 187 -12.74 3.12 2.05
CA LYS A 187 -11.96 2.45 0.99
C LYS A 187 -11.18 3.45 0.14
N LEU A 188 -11.82 4.56 -0.24
CA LEU A 188 -11.17 5.65 -0.98
C LEU A 188 -10.05 6.29 -0.15
N ALA A 189 -10.25 6.50 1.15
CA ALA A 189 -9.22 7.06 2.04
C ALA A 189 -7.96 6.18 2.06
N TRP A 190 -8.12 4.85 2.18
CA TRP A 190 -7.01 3.90 2.04
C TRP A 190 -6.29 4.04 0.71
N MET A 191 -7.03 4.09 -0.40
CA MET A 191 -6.43 4.20 -1.73
C MET A 191 -5.69 5.53 -1.92
N VAL A 192 -6.24 6.65 -1.45
CA VAL A 192 -5.60 7.96 -1.52
C VAL A 192 -4.33 7.99 -0.67
N HIS A 193 -4.33 7.41 0.54
CA HIS A 193 -3.11 7.26 1.34
C HIS A 193 -2.04 6.40 0.65
N ILE A 194 -2.44 5.30 0.00
CA ILE A 194 -1.52 4.44 -0.75
C ILE A 194 -0.91 5.18 -1.93
N VAL A 195 -1.72 5.89 -2.72
CA VAL A 195 -1.22 6.71 -3.84
C VAL A 195 -0.29 7.81 -3.33
N GLY A 196 -0.68 8.53 -2.27
CA GLY A 196 0.16 9.55 -1.63
C GLY A 196 1.50 8.99 -1.18
N ALA A 197 1.51 7.83 -0.52
CA ALA A 197 2.72 7.15 -0.11
C ALA A 197 3.62 6.82 -1.30
N ILE A 198 3.09 6.18 -2.36
CA ILE A 198 3.85 5.86 -3.59
C ILE A 198 4.53 7.10 -4.16
N LEU A 199 3.83 8.22 -4.25
CA LEU A 199 4.35 9.48 -4.80
C LEU A 199 5.42 10.15 -3.92
N LYS A 200 5.51 9.82 -2.63
CA LYS A 200 6.46 10.42 -1.67
C LYS A 200 7.93 10.19 -2.03
N VAL A 201 8.26 9.13 -2.78
CA VAL A 201 9.66 8.77 -3.13
C VAL A 201 9.88 8.87 -4.63
N LYS A 202 10.73 9.80 -5.10
CA LYS A 202 11.22 9.78 -6.48
C LYS A 202 12.43 8.84 -6.58
N GLN A 203 12.27 7.65 -7.16
CA GLN A 203 13.44 6.85 -7.54
C GLN A 203 14.03 7.39 -8.84
N TYR A 204 15.33 7.72 -8.83
CA TYR A 204 16.06 8.33 -9.94
C TYR A 204 16.31 7.39 -11.15
N SER A 205 15.93 6.12 -11.06
CA SER A 205 16.20 5.10 -12.08
C SER A 205 14.88 4.65 -12.75
N GLY A 206 14.47 5.37 -13.79
CA GLY A 206 13.25 5.09 -14.58
C GLY A 206 12.54 6.34 -15.12
N GLY A 207 13.28 7.45 -15.27
CA GLY A 207 12.82 8.83 -15.13
C GLY A 207 11.80 9.41 -16.11
N GLU A 208 11.11 8.63 -16.94
CA GLU A 208 10.02 9.14 -17.80
C GLU A 208 8.74 8.32 -17.68
N SER A 209 8.80 6.99 -17.87
CA SER A 209 7.62 6.12 -17.73
C SER A 209 7.00 6.16 -16.33
N ASN A 210 7.83 6.37 -15.31
CA ASN A 210 7.36 6.44 -13.94
C ASN A 210 6.54 7.71 -13.71
N GLU A 211 6.92 8.84 -14.33
CA GLU A 211 6.15 10.10 -14.21
C GLU A 211 4.78 9.98 -14.88
N THR A 212 4.68 9.27 -16.00
CA THR A 212 3.39 9.01 -16.65
C THR A 212 2.45 8.20 -15.75
N ILE A 213 2.98 7.16 -15.07
CA ILE A 213 2.19 6.36 -14.13
C ILE A 213 1.82 7.19 -12.88
N ASP A 214 2.76 7.97 -12.36
CA ASP A 214 2.51 8.89 -11.24
C ASP A 214 1.36 9.86 -11.59
N ALA A 215 1.31 10.34 -12.84
CA ALA A 215 0.26 11.22 -13.35
C ALA A 215 -1.08 10.52 -13.42
N GLU A 216 -1.13 9.30 -13.94
CA GLU A 216 -2.36 8.51 -14.04
C GLU A 216 -2.94 8.18 -12.66
N LEU A 217 -2.10 7.86 -11.68
CA LEU A 217 -2.54 7.66 -10.29
C LEU A 217 -3.06 8.97 -9.68
N SER A 218 -2.34 10.07 -9.89
CA SER A 218 -2.72 11.39 -9.36
C SER A 218 -4.02 11.90 -9.97
N ALA A 219 -4.24 11.68 -11.27
CA ALA A 219 -5.45 12.10 -11.98
C ALA A 219 -6.72 11.53 -11.35
N ARG A 220 -6.69 10.26 -10.90
CA ARG A 220 -7.82 9.62 -10.20
C ARG A 220 -8.10 10.25 -8.85
N VAL A 221 -7.06 10.62 -8.12
CA VAL A 221 -7.21 11.37 -6.85
C VAL A 221 -7.78 12.77 -7.12
N PHE A 222 -7.34 13.47 -8.17
CA PHE A 222 -7.91 14.76 -8.56
C PHE A 222 -9.37 14.66 -9.01
N GLN A 223 -9.72 13.62 -9.77
CA GLN A 223 -11.10 13.34 -10.14
C GLN A 223 -11.97 13.13 -8.89
N LEU A 224 -11.47 12.37 -7.91
CA LEU A 224 -12.16 12.17 -6.64
C LEU A 224 -12.36 13.49 -5.89
N ILE A 225 -11.34 14.36 -5.82
CA ILE A 225 -11.44 15.67 -5.18
C ILE A 225 -12.54 16.52 -5.83
N ASN A 226 -12.64 16.54 -7.16
CA ASN A 226 -13.72 17.25 -7.86
C ASN A 226 -15.11 16.72 -7.46
N VAL A 227 -15.26 15.40 -7.25
CA VAL A 227 -16.51 14.81 -6.78
C VAL A 227 -16.79 15.21 -5.32
N MET A 228 -15.78 15.22 -4.45
CA MET A 228 -15.92 15.70 -3.07
C MET A 228 -16.32 17.18 -3.00
N ASP A 229 -15.81 18.02 -3.92
CA ASP A 229 -16.08 19.46 -4.02
C ASP A 229 -17.44 19.83 -4.60
N THR A 230 -18.03 18.94 -5.39
CA THR A 230 -19.40 19.11 -5.90
C THR A 230 -20.46 18.61 -4.91
N GLY A 231 -20.06 17.86 -3.87
CA GLY A 231 -20.92 17.40 -2.78
C GLY A 231 -21.39 18.53 -1.85
N SER A 232 -22.47 18.28 -1.10
CA SER A 232 -23.04 19.27 -0.18
C SER A 232 -22.10 19.53 1.01
N TYR A 233 -21.44 20.69 1.01
CA TYR A 233 -20.50 21.15 2.06
C TYR A 233 -21.06 21.04 3.48
N ALA A 234 -22.39 21.14 3.64
CA ALA A 234 -23.06 21.13 4.94
C ALA A 234 -22.93 19.79 5.70
N GLN A 235 -22.67 18.68 5.00
CA GLN A 235 -22.54 17.35 5.61
C GLN A 235 -21.08 16.90 5.80
N ARG A 236 -20.08 17.67 5.35
CA ARG A 236 -18.65 17.29 5.40
C ARG A 236 -18.14 17.03 6.82
N TYR A 237 -18.54 17.88 7.75
CA TYR A 237 -17.97 17.87 9.11
C TYR A 237 -18.74 16.98 10.10
N GLY A 238 -19.87 16.39 9.68
CA GLY A 238 -20.71 15.56 10.55
C GLY A 238 -20.37 14.05 10.54
N GLU A 239 -19.63 13.58 9.54
CA GLU A 239 -19.38 12.15 9.31
C GLU A 239 -17.88 11.82 9.37
N LEU A 240 -17.48 10.88 10.22
CA LEU A 240 -16.08 10.48 10.41
C LEU A 240 -15.44 9.91 9.13
N SER A 241 -16.20 9.19 8.31
CA SER A 241 -15.72 8.61 7.05
C SER A 241 -15.30 9.70 6.05
N LYS A 242 -16.06 10.80 5.96
CA LYS A 242 -15.72 11.98 5.16
C LYS A 242 -14.45 12.66 5.67
N GLN A 243 -14.34 12.85 6.99
CA GLN A 243 -13.15 13.44 7.61
C GLN A 243 -11.89 12.61 7.34
N ARG A 244 -11.98 11.27 7.42
CA ARG A 244 -10.87 10.36 7.09
C ARG A 244 -10.46 10.49 5.62
N LEU A 245 -11.42 10.62 4.71
CA LEU A 245 -11.13 10.83 3.29
C LEU A 245 -10.47 12.20 3.02
N GLU A 246 -10.94 13.27 3.67
CA GLU A 246 -10.32 14.59 3.58
C GLU A 246 -8.88 14.60 4.12
N LEU A 247 -8.62 13.93 5.24
CA LEU A 247 -7.27 13.75 5.78
C LEU A 247 -6.36 12.99 4.81
N ALA A 248 -6.88 11.97 4.13
CA ALA A 248 -6.15 11.25 3.09
C ALA A 248 -5.76 12.17 1.93
N VAL A 249 -6.69 13.01 1.46
CA VAL A 249 -6.44 14.02 0.42
C VAL A 249 -5.35 15.01 0.85
N LEU A 250 -5.38 15.48 2.10
CA LEU A 250 -4.33 16.37 2.62
C LEU A 250 -2.95 15.68 2.64
N SER A 251 -2.89 14.43 3.06
CA SER A 251 -1.66 13.62 3.05
C SER A 251 -1.13 13.38 1.63
N PHE A 252 -2.03 13.16 0.67
CA PHE A 252 -1.70 13.10 -0.76
C PHE A 252 -1.09 14.41 -1.24
N PHE A 253 -1.71 15.56 -0.95
CA PHE A 253 -1.16 16.86 -1.36
C PHE A 253 0.19 17.16 -0.73
N GLU A 254 0.41 16.77 0.52
CA GLU A 254 1.73 16.91 1.15
C GLU A 254 2.80 16.12 0.39
N SER A 255 2.50 14.88 0.02
CA SER A 255 3.40 13.99 -0.72
C SER A 255 3.62 14.50 -2.16
N PHE A 256 2.53 14.87 -2.85
CA PHE A 256 2.57 15.43 -4.20
C PHE A 256 3.38 16.73 -4.25
N ARG A 257 3.16 17.65 -3.29
CA ARG A 257 3.89 18.92 -3.22
C ARG A 257 5.38 18.71 -3.03
N LYS A 258 5.77 17.83 -2.10
CA LYS A 258 7.18 17.50 -1.83
C LYS A 258 7.87 16.95 -3.08
N SER A 259 7.18 16.11 -3.85
CA SER A 259 7.75 15.47 -5.02
C SER A 259 7.72 16.36 -6.28
N TYR A 260 6.61 17.03 -6.60
CA TYR A 260 6.38 17.63 -7.93
C TYR A 260 6.23 19.16 -7.95
N ILE A 261 6.05 19.86 -6.82
CA ILE A 261 5.78 21.31 -6.79
C ILE A 261 6.91 22.13 -6.12
N GLY A 262 7.61 21.59 -5.12
CA GLY A 262 8.63 22.34 -4.34
C GLY A 262 9.94 22.63 -5.11
N ASP A 263 10.88 23.36 -4.48
CA ASP A 263 12.15 23.81 -5.10
C ASP A 263 13.01 22.68 -5.70
N GLN A 264 12.84 21.43 -5.25
CA GLN A 264 13.51 20.25 -5.83
C GLN A 264 12.86 19.76 -7.15
N ALA A 265 11.72 20.32 -7.58
CA ALA A 265 10.92 19.86 -8.72
C ALA A 265 11.22 20.59 -10.04
N MET A 266 12.03 21.65 -10.04
CA MET A 266 12.17 22.54 -11.20
C MET A 266 12.79 21.90 -12.46
N HIS A 267 13.34 20.68 -12.40
CA HIS A 267 13.97 20.03 -13.56
C HIS A 267 13.48 18.62 -13.92
N ALA A 268 12.53 18.03 -13.18
CA ALA A 268 12.22 16.58 -13.29
C ALA A 268 10.74 16.24 -13.10
N SER A 269 9.81 16.94 -13.79
CA SER A 269 8.37 16.63 -13.74
C SER A 269 7.59 17.03 -15.00
N LYS A 270 8.27 17.27 -16.13
CA LYS A 270 7.59 17.76 -17.35
C LYS A 270 6.57 16.76 -17.87
N GLN A 271 6.88 15.46 -17.86
CA GLN A 271 5.98 14.43 -18.40
C GLN A 271 4.77 14.23 -17.50
N MET A 272 4.96 14.32 -16.17
CA MET A 272 3.87 14.33 -15.19
C MET A 272 2.79 15.37 -15.55
N TYR A 273 3.19 16.63 -15.73
CA TYR A 273 2.25 17.71 -16.00
C TYR A 273 1.62 17.63 -17.40
N VAL A 274 2.38 17.20 -18.40
CA VAL A 274 1.83 16.95 -19.75
C VAL A 274 0.76 15.88 -19.67
N ARG A 275 1.05 14.74 -19.04
CA ARG A 275 0.08 13.65 -18.92
C ARG A 275 -1.15 14.06 -18.12
N LEU A 276 -0.98 14.79 -17.02
CA LEU A 276 -2.11 15.33 -16.25
C LEU A 276 -2.98 16.31 -17.05
N SER A 277 -2.41 17.05 -18.02
CA SER A 277 -3.20 17.96 -18.87
C SER A 277 -4.02 17.26 -19.95
N GLU A 278 -3.69 15.99 -20.24
CA GLU A 278 -4.39 15.15 -21.22
C GLU A 278 -5.55 14.34 -20.60
N LEU A 279 -5.57 14.21 -19.27
CA LEU A 279 -6.52 13.40 -18.49
C LEU A 279 -7.62 14.28 -17.89
#